data_AF-A0A0J8S034-F1
#
_entry.id   AF-A0A0J8S034-F1
#
_cell.length_a   1.000
_cell.length_b   1.000
_cell.length_c   1.000
_cell.angle_alpha   90.00
_cell.angle_beta   90.00
_cell.angle_gamma   90.00
#
_symmetry.space_group_name_H-M   'P 1'
#
loop_
_entity.id
_entity.type
_entity.pdbx_description
1 polymer ?
#
loop_
_entity_poly.entity_id
_entity_poly.type
_entity_poly.pdbx_seq_one_letter_code
_entity_poly.pdbx_strand_id
1 'polypeptide(L)'
;MVAVNTVEFYPEKDYGGAAVASELNKVEHLALGTKYLSYHLGSGTKLLVWNHSNYYDQEQWVSDKSSLPAGKQCYKVLAGATRVIGFRFKDATGGAQKAYSLTLNIHDIGQVTLYSNESDQFAIAGTMPQDGPPVTTAVYVRDMRTGIYIVQGSIYFKWDSDRQKVVIADELNWPKQLKHEEDGNDDFTITLISKDP
;
A
#
# COMPACT_ATOMS: atom_id res chain seq x y z
N MET A 1 27.21 -7.10 10.03
CA MET A 1 26.18 -6.11 10.41
C MET A 1 25.64 -5.56 9.11
N VAL A 2 24.33 -5.70 8.88
CA VAL A 2 23.69 -5.21 7.64
C VAL A 2 23.74 -3.69 7.61
N ALA A 3 23.99 -3.13 6.43
CA ALA A 3 24.02 -1.67 6.25
C ALA A 3 22.69 -1.03 6.68
N VAL A 4 22.76 0.18 7.24
CA VAL A 4 21.56 0.98 7.56
C VAL A 4 20.76 1.18 6.28
N ASN A 5 19.43 1.21 6.37
CA ASN A 5 18.56 1.49 5.22
C ASN A 5 18.65 0.45 4.08
N THR A 6 19.10 -0.77 4.38
CA THR A 6 19.06 -1.88 3.43
C THR A 6 18.44 -3.13 4.05
N VAL A 7 18.18 -4.12 3.21
CA VAL A 7 17.86 -5.49 3.60
C VAL A 7 18.80 -6.42 2.87
N GLU A 8 19.40 -7.35 3.59
CA GLU A 8 20.18 -8.44 3.00
C GLU A 8 19.30 -9.68 2.92
N PHE A 9 19.02 -10.13 1.70
CA PHE A 9 18.30 -11.38 1.45
C PHE A 9 19.28 -12.52 1.16
N TYR A 10 18.94 -13.71 1.65
CA TYR A 10 19.79 -14.90 1.53
C TYR A 10 19.02 -16.01 0.81
N PRO A 11 19.69 -16.79 -0.06
CA PRO A 11 19.06 -17.88 -0.81
C PRO A 11 18.72 -19.10 0.06
N GLU A 12 19.34 -19.23 1.24
CA GLU A 12 19.09 -20.33 2.17
C GLU A 12 18.42 -19.85 3.46
N LYS A 13 17.87 -20.79 4.23
CA LYS A 13 17.39 -20.52 5.59
C LYS A 13 18.58 -20.23 6.50
N ASP A 14 18.29 -19.64 7.66
CA ASP A 14 19.27 -19.33 8.70
C ASP A 14 20.46 -18.51 8.17
N TYR A 15 20.17 -17.64 7.20
CA TYR A 15 21.09 -16.67 6.61
C TYR A 15 22.27 -17.30 5.84
N GLY A 16 22.06 -18.51 5.31
CA GLY A 16 23.05 -19.21 4.49
C GLY A 16 23.18 -18.67 3.06
N GLY A 17 24.37 -18.81 2.47
CA GLY A 17 24.69 -18.39 1.10
C GLY A 17 25.09 -16.91 0.97
N ALA A 18 25.36 -16.48 -0.26
CA ALA A 18 25.77 -15.10 -0.54
C ALA A 18 24.58 -14.14 -0.43
N ALA A 19 24.72 -13.11 0.41
CA ALA A 19 23.72 -12.08 0.60
C ALA A 19 23.52 -11.23 -0.67
N VAL A 20 22.27 -10.85 -0.93
CA VAL A 20 21.92 -9.83 -1.92
C VAL A 20 21.26 -8.66 -1.21
N ALA A 21 21.87 -7.48 -1.31
CA ALA A 21 21.32 -6.26 -0.72
C ALA A 21 20.18 -5.69 -1.58
N SER A 22 19.15 -5.19 -0.91
CA SER A 22 18.08 -4.38 -1.49
C SER A 22 17.99 -3.06 -0.73
N GLU A 23 17.93 -1.96 -1.47
CA GLU A 23 17.98 -0.60 -0.94
C GLU A 23 16.59 -0.05 -0.61
N LEU A 24 16.53 1.01 0.20
CA LEU A 24 15.30 1.75 0.49
C LEU A 24 14.51 2.11 -0.77
N ASN A 25 13.19 2.07 -0.62
CA ASN A 25 12.17 2.39 -1.62
C ASN A 25 12.17 1.49 -2.86
N LYS A 26 13.09 0.53 -2.96
CA LYS A 26 13.07 -0.47 -4.03
C LYS A 26 11.83 -1.36 -3.90
N VAL A 27 11.06 -1.43 -4.96
CA VAL A 27 9.94 -2.37 -5.13
C VAL A 27 10.40 -3.53 -6.00
N GLU A 28 10.13 -4.74 -5.54
CA GLU A 28 10.51 -5.97 -6.23
C GLU A 28 9.30 -6.91 -6.32
N HIS A 29 8.99 -7.34 -7.55
CA HIS A 29 7.93 -8.30 -7.85
C HIS A 29 8.51 -9.72 -7.84
N LEU A 30 8.88 -10.17 -6.64
CA LEU A 30 9.51 -11.46 -6.41
C LEU A 30 8.78 -12.23 -5.31
N ALA A 31 8.40 -13.48 -5.61
CA ALA A 31 7.84 -14.40 -4.65
C ALA A 31 8.84 -14.72 -3.52
N LEU A 32 8.58 -14.24 -2.32
CA LEU A 32 9.36 -14.56 -1.13
C LEU A 32 9.15 -16.03 -0.74
N GLY A 33 10.19 -16.66 -0.20
CA GLY A 33 10.19 -18.10 0.06
C GLY A 33 10.53 -18.96 -1.17
N THR A 34 10.92 -18.34 -2.30
CA THR A 34 11.41 -19.05 -3.50
C THR A 34 12.90 -18.83 -3.71
N LYS A 35 13.28 -17.67 -4.25
CA LYS A 35 14.68 -17.27 -4.48
C LYS A 35 15.39 -16.90 -3.18
N TYR A 36 14.67 -16.27 -2.26
CA TYR A 36 15.18 -15.89 -0.95
C TYR A 36 14.40 -16.63 0.13
N LEU A 37 15.13 -17.23 1.07
CA LEU A 37 14.59 -18.07 2.13
C LEU A 37 14.80 -17.46 3.53
N SER A 38 15.64 -16.44 3.66
CA SER A 38 15.79 -15.65 4.89
C SER A 38 16.26 -14.22 4.58
N TYR A 39 16.18 -13.32 5.56
CA TYR A 39 16.73 -11.95 5.45
C TYR A 39 17.12 -11.34 6.79
N HIS A 40 18.07 -10.41 6.73
CA HIS A 40 18.40 -9.49 7.81
C HIS A 40 18.03 -8.06 7.44
N LEU A 41 17.43 -7.31 8.37
CA LEU A 41 17.14 -5.90 8.22
C LEU A 41 18.34 -5.07 8.69
N GLY A 42 18.68 -4.07 7.89
CA GLY A 42 19.47 -2.95 8.37
C GLY A 42 18.78 -2.23 9.53
N SER A 43 19.57 -1.60 10.40
CA SER A 43 19.01 -0.79 11.47
C SER A 43 18.09 0.30 10.92
N GLY A 44 16.92 0.48 11.55
CA GLY A 44 15.94 1.48 11.13
C GLY A 44 15.19 1.15 9.83
N THR A 45 15.21 -0.11 9.37
CA THR A 45 14.52 -0.58 8.17
C THR A 45 13.33 -1.48 8.52
N LYS A 46 12.32 -1.53 7.65
CA LYS A 46 11.29 -2.57 7.64
C LYS A 46 10.94 -2.99 6.21
N LEU A 47 10.26 -4.13 6.06
CA LEU A 47 9.71 -4.58 4.79
C LEU A 47 8.19 -4.42 4.79
N LEU A 48 7.65 -3.79 3.75
CA LEU A 48 6.25 -3.97 3.36
C LEU A 48 6.21 -5.12 2.36
N VAL A 49 5.43 -6.17 2.65
CA VAL A 49 5.25 -7.32 1.77
C VAL A 49 3.78 -7.48 1.42
N TRP A 50 3.49 -7.91 0.20
CA TRP A 50 2.11 -8.13 -0.24
C TRP A 50 1.99 -9.21 -1.30
N ASN A 51 0.76 -9.67 -1.49
CA ASN A 51 0.38 -10.52 -2.61
C ASN A 51 -0.07 -9.64 -3.79
N HIS A 52 0.54 -9.80 -4.95
CA HIS A 52 0.24 -8.98 -6.13
C HIS A 52 -1.20 -9.19 -6.62
N SER A 53 -1.73 -10.39 -6.40
CA SER A 53 -3.12 -10.74 -6.75
C SER A 53 -4.14 -10.32 -5.69
N ASN A 54 -3.69 -9.94 -4.49
CA ASN A 54 -4.55 -9.56 -3.37
C ASN A 54 -3.86 -8.52 -2.48
N TYR A 55 -4.10 -7.24 -2.76
CA TYR A 55 -3.48 -6.13 -2.02
C TYR A 55 -3.99 -5.96 -0.58
N TYR A 56 -5.06 -6.65 -0.18
CA TYR A 56 -5.50 -6.74 1.22
C TYR A 56 -4.59 -7.68 2.04
N ASP A 57 -3.92 -8.62 1.37
CA ASP A 57 -2.96 -9.56 1.98
C ASP A 57 -1.56 -8.92 2.08
N GLN A 58 -1.47 -7.87 2.89
CA GLN A 58 -0.26 -7.09 3.12
C GLN A 58 0.20 -7.12 4.58
N GLU A 59 1.51 -7.09 4.79
CA GLU A 59 2.12 -7.13 6.11
C GLU A 59 3.36 -6.24 6.17
N GLN A 60 3.63 -5.71 7.36
CA GLN A 60 4.89 -5.05 7.66
C GLN A 60 5.74 -5.98 8.53
N TRP A 61 6.95 -6.30 8.06
CA TRP A 61 7.91 -7.07 8.82
C TRP A 61 9.04 -6.18 9.33
N VAL A 62 9.25 -6.19 10.64
CA VAL A 62 10.11 -5.26 11.38
C VAL A 62 11.25 -5.96 12.12
N SER A 63 11.43 -7.26 11.88
CA SER A 63 12.48 -8.07 12.48
C SER A 63 13.06 -9.01 11.44
N ASP A 64 14.29 -9.45 11.67
CA ASP A 64 14.93 -10.49 10.88
C ASP A 64 14.05 -11.77 10.83
N LYS A 65 14.17 -12.52 9.74
CA LYS A 65 13.53 -13.83 9.59
C LYS A 65 14.55 -14.84 9.06
N SER A 66 14.85 -15.85 9.88
CA SER A 66 15.70 -16.96 9.49
C SER A 66 15.00 -17.96 8.56
N SER A 67 13.67 -17.88 8.42
CA SER A 67 12.90 -18.61 7.42
C SER A 67 11.74 -17.75 6.92
N LEU A 68 11.66 -17.58 5.61
CA LEU A 68 10.59 -16.87 4.93
C LEU A 68 9.39 -17.80 4.65
N PRO A 69 8.16 -17.36 4.93
CA PRO A 69 6.98 -18.07 4.45
C PRO A 69 6.85 -17.92 2.93
N ALA A 70 6.25 -18.92 2.28
CA ALA A 70 5.83 -18.80 0.90
C ALA A 70 4.57 -17.94 0.79
N GLY A 71 4.37 -17.28 -0.36
CA GLY A 71 3.07 -16.73 -0.76
C GLY A 71 3.02 -15.21 -0.95
N LYS A 72 3.90 -14.44 -0.32
CA LYS A 72 4.04 -13.00 -0.63
C LYS A 72 4.78 -12.85 -1.95
N GLN A 73 4.23 -12.07 -2.87
CA GLN A 73 4.70 -11.97 -4.27
C GLN A 73 5.46 -10.70 -4.56
N CYS A 74 5.40 -9.72 -3.65
CA CYS A 74 6.06 -8.44 -3.81
C CYS A 74 6.56 -7.94 -2.45
N TYR A 75 7.59 -7.10 -2.49
CA TYR A 75 8.04 -6.35 -1.32
C TYR A 75 8.56 -4.96 -1.68
N LYS A 76 8.54 -4.06 -0.68
CA LYS A 76 9.18 -2.74 -0.70
C LYS A 76 10.00 -2.59 0.57
N VAL A 77 11.27 -2.19 0.42
CA VAL A 77 12.12 -1.83 1.56
C VAL A 77 11.77 -0.41 2.00
N LEU A 78 11.45 -0.23 3.28
CA LEU A 78 11.01 1.03 3.85
C LEU A 78 11.88 1.44 5.02
N ALA A 79 12.00 2.74 5.26
CA ALA A 79 12.48 3.23 6.55
C ALA A 79 11.46 2.82 7.63
N GLY A 80 11.93 2.52 8.83
CA GLY A 80 11.10 1.98 9.91
C GLY A 80 9.94 2.92 10.29
N ALA A 81 10.21 4.23 10.22
CA ALA A 81 9.23 5.29 10.49
C ALA A 81 8.23 5.54 9.35
N THR A 82 8.45 4.99 8.15
CA THR A 82 7.53 5.18 7.02
C THR A 82 6.16 4.58 7.31
N ARG A 83 5.09 5.33 7.17
CA ARG A 83 3.72 4.83 7.30
C ARG A 83 3.25 4.15 6.02
N VAL A 84 2.40 3.14 6.16
CA VAL A 84 1.71 2.49 5.04
C VAL A 84 0.28 2.98 5.10
N ILE A 85 -0.20 3.55 4.00
CA ILE A 85 -1.56 4.08 3.89
C ILE A 85 -2.45 2.96 3.37
N GLY A 86 -3.55 2.68 4.05
CA GLY A 86 -4.49 1.63 3.67
C GLY A 86 -5.85 2.19 3.26
N PHE A 87 -6.41 1.71 2.14
CA PHE A 87 -7.75 2.06 1.70
C PHE A 87 -8.66 0.83 1.70
N ARG A 88 -9.94 1.06 2.05
CA ARG A 88 -11.04 0.17 1.67
C ARG A 88 -12.09 0.96 0.91
N PHE A 89 -12.80 0.30 0.00
CA PHE A 89 -13.76 0.96 -0.87
C PHE A 89 -15.19 0.50 -0.60
N LYS A 90 -16.07 1.45 -0.26
CA LYS A 90 -17.50 1.25 -0.01
C LYS A 90 -18.35 1.99 -1.03
N ASP A 91 -19.59 1.54 -1.19
CA ASP A 91 -20.59 2.21 -2.02
C ASP A 91 -21.84 2.52 -1.20
N ALA A 92 -22.24 3.79 -1.20
CA ALA A 92 -23.46 4.30 -0.58
C ALA A 92 -24.55 4.64 -1.62
N THR A 93 -24.31 4.39 -2.90
CA THR A 93 -25.24 4.74 -4.00
C THR A 93 -26.24 3.63 -4.35
N GLY A 94 -26.26 2.55 -3.55
CA GLY A 94 -27.17 1.41 -3.70
C GLY A 94 -26.75 0.38 -4.76
N GLY A 95 -25.49 0.39 -5.21
CA GLY A 95 -24.95 -0.62 -6.10
C GLY A 95 -24.79 -1.98 -5.43
N ALA A 96 -24.79 -3.04 -6.24
CA ALA A 96 -24.46 -4.37 -5.77
C ALA A 96 -22.98 -4.46 -5.34
N GLN A 97 -22.63 -5.52 -4.60
CA GLN A 97 -21.23 -5.80 -4.27
C GLN A 97 -20.37 -5.85 -5.55
N LYS A 98 -19.23 -5.18 -5.53
CA LYS A 98 -18.28 -5.03 -6.65
C LYS A 98 -18.86 -4.34 -7.89
N ALA A 99 -20.00 -3.64 -7.78
CA ALA A 99 -20.57 -2.89 -8.90
C ALA A 99 -19.65 -1.76 -9.40
N TYR A 100 -18.82 -1.23 -8.50
CA TYR A 100 -17.81 -0.23 -8.80
C TYR A 100 -16.41 -0.70 -8.41
N SER A 101 -15.40 -0.28 -9.15
CA SER A 101 -14.00 -0.42 -8.77
C SER A 101 -13.35 0.95 -8.52
N LEU A 102 -12.57 1.06 -7.45
CA LEU A 102 -11.65 2.17 -7.20
C LEU A 102 -10.24 1.72 -7.59
N THR A 103 -9.70 2.34 -8.64
CA THR A 103 -8.32 2.14 -9.08
C THR A 103 -7.45 3.25 -8.51
N LEU A 104 -6.36 2.85 -7.86
CA LEU A 104 -5.31 3.71 -7.31
C LEU A 104 -4.05 3.52 -8.14
N ASN A 105 -3.46 4.61 -8.63
CA ASN A 105 -2.13 4.59 -9.22
C ASN A 105 -1.13 5.12 -8.19
N ILE A 106 -0.44 4.18 -7.54
CA ILE A 106 0.45 4.45 -6.42
C ILE A 106 1.89 4.54 -6.92
N HIS A 107 2.59 5.61 -6.54
CA HIS A 107 4.01 5.79 -6.88
C HIS A 107 4.84 4.59 -6.38
N ASP A 108 5.74 4.10 -7.23
CA ASP A 108 6.60 2.89 -7.06
C ASP A 108 5.90 1.53 -6.96
N ILE A 109 4.67 1.45 -6.46
CA ILE A 109 3.95 0.17 -6.28
C ILE A 109 3.15 -0.20 -7.54
N GLY A 110 2.63 0.80 -8.25
CA GLY A 110 1.82 0.61 -9.45
C GLY A 110 0.31 0.64 -9.16
N GLN A 111 -0.45 -0.06 -10.00
CA GLN A 111 -1.91 -0.01 -9.99
C GLN A 111 -2.50 -0.99 -8.97
N VAL A 112 -3.31 -0.46 -8.05
CA VAL A 112 -4.12 -1.23 -7.10
C VAL A 112 -5.58 -1.01 -7.44
N THR A 113 -6.38 -2.09 -7.48
CA THR A 113 -7.83 -1.99 -7.74
C THR A 113 -8.60 -2.60 -6.59
N LEU A 114 -9.51 -1.83 -6.02
CA LEU A 114 -10.40 -2.21 -4.94
C LEU A 114 -11.82 -2.28 -5.46
N TYR A 115 -12.60 -3.27 -5.06
CA TYR A 115 -14.00 -3.37 -5.44
C TYR A 115 -14.91 -2.88 -4.30
N SER A 116 -15.94 -2.13 -4.66
CA SER A 116 -16.93 -1.59 -3.72
C SER A 116 -17.57 -2.70 -2.90
N ASN A 117 -17.57 -2.54 -1.58
CA ASN A 117 -18.16 -3.48 -0.62
C ASN A 117 -17.56 -4.91 -0.71
N GLU A 118 -16.35 -5.07 -1.27
CA GLU A 118 -15.70 -6.39 -1.39
C GLU A 118 -15.15 -6.90 -0.07
N SER A 119 -14.48 -6.03 0.68
CA SER A 119 -13.79 -6.38 1.92
C SER A 119 -13.97 -5.28 2.96
N ASP A 120 -13.82 -5.66 4.24
CA ASP A 120 -13.67 -4.72 5.36
C ASP A 120 -12.20 -4.44 5.69
N GLN A 121 -11.27 -5.20 5.08
CA GLN A 121 -9.83 -5.01 5.21
C GLN A 121 -9.32 -3.85 4.35
N PHE A 122 -8.19 -3.27 4.75
CA PHE A 122 -7.52 -2.20 4.02
C PHE A 122 -6.42 -2.77 3.12
N ALA A 123 -6.44 -2.36 1.86
CA ALA A 123 -5.40 -2.65 0.89
C ALA A 123 -4.42 -1.48 0.78
N ILE A 124 -3.20 -1.75 0.31
CA ILE A 124 -2.17 -0.73 0.14
C ILE A 124 -2.66 0.38 -0.80
N ALA A 125 -2.61 1.62 -0.32
CA ALA A 125 -2.97 2.84 -1.05
C ALA A 125 -1.82 3.85 -1.18
N GLY A 126 -0.71 3.61 -0.47
CA GLY A 126 0.49 4.43 -0.53
C GLY A 126 1.46 4.13 0.60
N THR A 127 2.61 4.82 0.56
CA THR A 127 3.60 4.83 1.65
C THR A 127 4.05 6.26 1.88
N MET A 128 4.10 6.70 3.14
CA MET A 128 4.48 8.07 3.52
C MET A 128 5.67 8.03 4.48
N PRO A 129 6.88 8.42 4.05
CA PRO A 129 8.00 8.60 4.97
C PRO A 129 7.65 9.65 6.03
N GLN A 130 8.06 9.41 7.28
CA GLN A 130 7.97 10.42 8.32
C GLN A 130 8.78 11.66 7.90
N ASP A 131 8.16 12.85 8.02
CA ASP A 131 8.71 14.13 7.57
C ASP A 131 9.11 14.17 6.07
N GLY A 132 8.59 13.23 5.27
CA GLY A 132 8.81 13.17 3.83
C GLY A 132 7.96 14.18 3.05
N PRO A 133 8.23 14.35 1.74
CA PRO A 133 7.40 15.19 0.90
C PRO A 133 5.97 14.63 0.80
N PRO A 134 4.96 15.48 0.55
CA PRO A 134 3.60 15.02 0.29
C PRO A 134 3.55 14.01 -0.86
N VAL A 135 2.70 12.99 -0.72
CA VAL A 135 2.52 11.93 -1.71
C VAL A 135 1.16 12.11 -2.38
N THR A 136 1.12 11.95 -3.70
CA THR A 136 -0.12 12.03 -4.49
C THR A 136 -0.45 10.67 -5.07
N THR A 137 -1.69 10.22 -4.88
CA THR A 137 -2.22 9.00 -5.51
C THR A 137 -3.34 9.40 -6.46
N ALA A 138 -3.24 9.04 -7.74
CA ALA A 138 -4.35 9.24 -8.67
C ALA A 138 -5.44 8.18 -8.44
N VAL A 139 -6.70 8.59 -8.50
CA VAL A 139 -7.86 7.75 -8.24
C VAL A 139 -8.85 7.77 -9.40
N TYR A 140 -9.41 6.61 -9.69
CA TYR A 140 -10.41 6.43 -10.75
C TYR A 140 -11.52 5.50 -10.24
N VAL A 141 -12.78 5.89 -10.41
CA VAL A 141 -13.91 4.97 -10.16
C VAL A 141 -14.53 4.56 -11.48
N ARG A 142 -14.68 3.25 -11.66
CA ARG A 142 -15.30 2.65 -12.84
C ARG A 142 -16.56 1.90 -12.44
N ASP A 143 -17.65 2.12 -13.15
CA ASP A 143 -18.82 1.24 -13.11
C ASP A 143 -18.46 -0.05 -13.86
N MET A 144 -18.48 -1.18 -13.15
CA MET A 144 -18.04 -2.47 -13.67
C MET A 144 -19.03 -3.11 -14.63
N ARG A 145 -20.31 -2.69 -14.61
CA ARG A 145 -21.34 -3.17 -15.53
C ARG A 145 -21.24 -2.47 -16.88
N THR A 146 -21.01 -1.16 -16.88
CA THR A 146 -20.96 -0.36 -18.12
C THR A 146 -19.54 -0.18 -18.65
N GLY A 147 -18.53 -0.34 -17.78
CA GLY A 147 -17.14 -0.06 -18.09
C GLY A 147 -16.81 1.45 -18.14
N ILE A 148 -17.73 2.33 -17.75
CA ILE A 148 -17.56 3.79 -17.78
C ILE A 148 -16.84 4.26 -16.52
N TYR A 149 -15.90 5.18 -16.68
CA TYR A 149 -15.31 5.91 -15.56
C TYR A 149 -16.24 7.03 -15.12
N ILE A 150 -16.71 6.95 -13.88
CA ILE A 150 -17.64 7.92 -13.27
C ILE A 150 -16.92 8.93 -12.37
N VAL A 151 -15.67 8.65 -12.01
CA VAL A 151 -14.84 9.51 -11.17
C VAL A 151 -13.40 9.48 -11.65
N GLN A 152 -12.76 10.65 -11.69
CA GLN A 152 -11.32 10.81 -11.90
C GLN A 152 -10.81 11.93 -10.98
N GLY A 153 -9.69 11.71 -10.31
CA GLY A 153 -9.08 12.74 -9.48
C GLY A 153 -7.80 12.25 -8.83
N SER A 154 -7.42 12.89 -7.73
CA SER A 154 -6.29 12.49 -6.92
C SER A 154 -6.50 12.81 -5.46
N ILE A 155 -5.76 12.12 -4.60
CA ILE A 155 -5.67 12.39 -3.17
C ILE A 155 -4.24 12.73 -2.79
N TYR A 156 -4.08 13.75 -1.97
CA TYR A 156 -2.79 14.24 -1.49
C TYR A 156 -2.65 13.91 -0.02
N PHE A 157 -1.57 13.22 0.33
CA PHE A 157 -1.23 12.88 1.71
C PHE A 157 -0.03 13.69 2.17
N LYS A 158 -0.03 14.04 3.45
CA LYS A 158 1.15 14.59 4.12
C LYS A 158 1.30 13.96 5.50
N TRP A 159 2.50 14.08 6.04
CA TRP A 159 2.78 13.77 7.43
C TRP A 159 2.35 14.95 8.30
N ASP A 160 1.57 14.67 9.34
CA ASP A 160 1.23 15.63 10.39
C ASP A 160 2.13 15.34 11.60
N SER A 161 3.11 16.21 11.82
CA SER A 161 4.09 16.07 12.91
C SER A 161 3.47 16.21 14.29
N ASP A 162 2.40 16.99 14.43
CA ASP A 162 1.77 17.24 15.72
C ASP A 162 0.93 16.03 16.15
N ARG A 163 0.25 15.42 15.17
CA ARG A 163 -0.60 14.23 15.38
C ARG A 163 0.13 12.91 15.19
N GLN A 164 1.37 12.94 14.71
CA GLN A 164 2.21 11.78 14.41
C GLN A 164 1.51 10.74 13.50
N LYS A 165 0.82 11.23 12.45
CA LYS A 165 0.05 10.40 11.52
C LYS A 165 0.01 10.98 10.11
N VAL A 166 -0.41 10.17 9.15
CA VAL A 166 -0.73 10.62 7.80
C VAL A 166 -2.08 11.31 7.81
N VAL A 167 -2.16 12.46 7.15
CA VAL A 167 -3.41 13.20 6.93
C VAL A 167 -3.57 13.53 5.46
N ILE A 168 -4.81 13.77 5.03
CA ILE A 168 -5.10 14.31 3.72
C ILE A 168 -4.74 15.79 3.73
N ALA A 169 -3.86 16.18 2.82
CA ALA A 169 -3.24 17.51 2.78
C ALA A 169 -4.15 18.56 2.13
N ASP A 170 -4.88 18.13 1.09
CA ASP A 170 -5.73 18.97 0.25
C ASP A 170 -6.77 18.10 -0.46
N GLU A 171 -7.94 18.68 -0.70
CA GLU A 171 -9.08 18.08 -1.40
C GLU A 171 -9.36 18.75 -2.76
N LEU A 172 -8.49 19.68 -3.22
CA LEU A 172 -8.70 20.44 -4.46
C LEU A 172 -9.00 19.54 -5.68
N ASN A 173 -8.29 18.42 -5.82
CA ASN A 173 -8.52 17.44 -6.89
C ASN A 173 -9.23 16.18 -6.39
N TRP A 174 -9.74 16.21 -5.15
CA TRP A 174 -10.52 15.11 -4.62
C TRP A 174 -11.93 15.14 -5.23
N PRO A 175 -12.40 14.02 -5.82
CA PRO A 175 -13.71 14.02 -6.47
C PRO A 175 -14.86 14.15 -5.48
N LYS A 176 -15.84 15.01 -5.79
CA LYS A 176 -17.03 15.26 -4.94
C LYS A 176 -17.93 14.04 -4.78
N GLN A 177 -17.82 13.09 -5.70
CA GLN A 177 -18.51 11.80 -5.67
C GLN A 177 -17.96 10.86 -4.61
N LEU A 178 -16.78 11.14 -4.08
CA LEU A 178 -16.13 10.33 -3.08
C LEU A 178 -16.11 11.06 -1.74
N LYS A 179 -16.42 10.34 -0.68
CA LYS A 179 -16.14 10.74 0.69
C LYS A 179 -14.97 9.91 1.21
N HIS A 180 -14.11 10.50 2.03
CA HIS A 180 -13.13 9.77 2.80
C HIS A 180 -13.43 9.93 4.30
N GLU A 181 -13.12 8.89 5.07
CA GLU A 181 -13.20 8.86 6.53
C GLU A 181 -11.94 8.20 7.06
N GLU A 182 -11.31 8.80 8.07
CA GLU A 182 -10.13 8.22 8.72
C GLU A 182 -10.57 7.14 9.71
N ASP A 183 -10.06 5.91 9.56
CA ASP A 183 -10.33 4.77 10.44
C ASP A 183 -9.21 4.54 11.48
N GLY A 184 -8.20 5.42 11.50
CA GLY A 184 -7.01 5.30 12.34
C GLY A 184 -5.90 4.48 11.68
N ASN A 185 -4.72 4.43 12.30
CA ASN A 185 -3.54 3.71 11.78
C ASN A 185 -3.14 4.06 10.33
N ASP A 186 -3.39 5.30 9.90
CA ASP A 186 -3.16 5.75 8.52
C ASP A 186 -4.06 5.04 7.47
N ASP A 187 -5.18 4.47 7.93
CA ASP A 187 -6.20 3.83 7.12
C ASP A 187 -7.41 4.76 6.85
N PHE A 188 -7.98 4.65 5.65
CA PHE A 188 -9.10 5.48 5.19
C PHE A 188 -10.18 4.65 4.51
N THR A 189 -11.43 4.85 4.91
CA THR A 189 -12.60 4.38 4.16
C THR A 189 -12.92 5.37 3.05
N ILE A 190 -12.83 4.92 1.81
CA ILE A 190 -13.31 5.68 0.66
C ILE A 190 -14.70 5.20 0.30
N THR A 191 -15.68 6.10 0.25
CA THR A 191 -17.08 5.78 -0.04
C THR A 191 -17.53 6.53 -1.28
N LEU A 192 -18.04 5.81 -2.28
CA LEU A 192 -18.78 6.41 -3.39
C LEU A 192 -20.15 6.87 -2.87
N ILE A 193 -20.42 8.18 -2.93
CA ILE A 193 -21.65 8.81 -2.44
C ILE A 193 -22.52 9.37 -3.57
N SER A 194 -21.98 9.54 -4.78
CA SER A 194 -22.73 9.95 -5.97
C SER A 194 -22.17 9.30 -7.23
N LYS A 195 -23.03 9.08 -8.22
CA LYS A 195 -22.66 8.67 -9.59
C LYS A 195 -22.59 9.85 -10.56
N ASP A 196 -23.13 10.99 -10.15
CA ASP A 196 -23.29 12.15 -10.99
C ASP A 196 -21.96 12.94 -11.04
N PRO A 197 -21.53 13.42 -12.23
CA PRO A 197 -20.33 14.25 -12.40
C PRO A 197 -20.31 15.54 -11.55
#